data_AF-A0A6G7YZ36-F1
#
_entry.id   AF-A0A6G7YZ36-F1
#
_cell.length_a   1.000
_cell.length_b   1.000
_cell.length_c   1.000
_cell.angle_alpha   90.00
_cell.angle_beta   90.00
_cell.angle_gamma   90.00
#
_symmetry.space_group_name_H-M   'P 1'
#
loop_
_entity.id
_entity.type
_entity.pdbx_description
1 polymer ?
#
loop_
_entity_poly.entity_id
_entity_poly.type
_entity_poly.pdbx_seq_one_letter_code
_entity_poly.pdbx_strand_id
1 'polypeptide(L)'
;MKFSKTQLISAFIALALTACVRDDAPTNTTSAEREGLVSVSASELTEFPLDWQAPRASGEPTFKAQMALAEKALREGRMLEGDRSAAAHVYAARLAGAQGEAFETLRRQVAHAVIVEGDAQLKALANNDPEADRLAHLAAAILRTLARDDAETQLYLSRVDASDRLEALLLLADKELATDRLGEQNIGAQVDFKEVLRNRPNDVRAIAGLHGVQRALAVRAWRASAARDYENVTRWMQFSDAVIENKPYIAAQWRALEKQRMQQVIDLYNDALIDLQDPGARGAISSAQANLSEMKRLAVKGDGSVAELQRRIDTARAYGSFQMGQQFKEALRSGGFAPEMRVLPIGMMMMGASKDDPDARPSEMPAHRVHFVRGVAMSLNEVTVGEFAAFVRATGFRSRAERRGHSIIYNERTGNFARSSGVTWRDDYAGKPAPANYPVVHVDVRDAEAYAAWLSTETRRAYRLPHESEFEYALRATNPGRFPWGNAMPTSVLGNLTGDGDVSPSGRRWANAFPNYRDGEWGPAPVGQYRANAFGLHDMAGNVSEWTSDCWHQGYRRAPADGSAWTNPGCRSRVIRGGSWASSPAQHRSAWRMAQAHDITNARTGFRVARDI
;
A
#
# COMPACT_ATOMS: atom_id res chain seq x y z
N MET A 1 -0.70 47.96 -12.26
CA MET A 1 -0.68 49.21 -11.49
C MET A 1 0.11 48.99 -10.21
N LYS A 2 1.08 49.88 -9.93
CA LYS A 2 1.97 49.88 -8.76
C LYS A 2 1.34 50.64 -7.57
N PHE A 3 2.03 50.58 -6.42
CA PHE A 3 1.96 51.33 -5.13
C PHE A 3 1.48 50.43 -3.97
N SER A 4 2.20 50.09 -2.88
CA SER A 4 3.39 50.55 -2.12
C SER A 4 3.06 51.23 -0.77
N LYS A 5 3.79 50.78 0.28
CA LYS A 5 4.09 51.34 1.63
C LYS A 5 3.14 51.02 2.78
N THR A 6 3.50 50.33 3.88
CA THR A 6 4.55 50.40 4.96
C THR A 6 4.15 51.26 6.17
N GLN A 7 4.44 50.73 7.38
CA GLN A 7 4.56 51.32 8.74
C GLN A 7 3.33 51.18 9.67
N LEU A 8 3.40 50.38 10.75
CA LEU A 8 4.05 50.52 12.09
C LEU A 8 3.14 51.24 13.11
N ILE A 9 2.91 50.62 14.28
CA ILE A 9 3.05 51.20 15.65
C ILE A 9 2.60 50.17 16.70
N SER A 10 3.43 50.05 17.75
CA SER A 10 3.30 49.19 18.92
C SER A 10 2.71 49.91 20.15
N ALA A 11 2.28 49.08 21.11
CA ALA A 11 2.40 49.24 22.58
C ALA A 11 1.36 50.05 23.38
N PHE A 12 0.85 49.42 24.46
CA PHE A 12 0.60 49.93 25.84
C PHE A 12 0.22 48.68 26.71
N ILE A 13 1.03 48.14 27.65
CA ILE A 13 1.45 48.59 29.01
C ILE A 13 0.26 48.62 29.99
N ALA A 14 0.07 47.58 30.84
CA ALA A 14 0.54 47.36 32.24
C ALA A 14 -0.57 47.71 33.28
N LEU A 15 -0.72 47.14 34.48
CA LEU A 15 0.15 46.91 35.64
C LEU A 15 -0.63 45.94 36.60
N ALA A 16 -0.03 44.88 37.16
CA ALA A 16 0.50 44.74 38.54
C ALA A 16 -0.53 44.61 39.69
N LEU A 17 -0.44 43.52 40.48
CA LEU A 17 0.00 43.55 41.90
C LEU A 17 0.03 42.15 42.57
N THR A 18 1.04 42.00 43.40
CA THR A 18 1.52 40.91 44.28
C THR A 18 0.62 40.52 45.46
N ALA A 19 0.65 39.25 45.89
CA ALA A 19 0.78 38.85 47.32
C ALA A 19 0.92 37.32 47.57
N CYS A 20 1.94 36.96 48.36
CA CYS A 20 2.02 35.92 49.42
C CYS A 20 1.82 34.40 49.16
N VAL A 21 2.96 33.67 49.16
CA VAL A 21 3.36 32.51 50.01
C VAL A 21 2.27 31.70 50.75
N ARG A 22 2.15 30.38 50.50
CA ARG A 22 2.60 29.26 51.37
C ARG A 22 2.34 27.88 50.71
N ASP A 23 3.22 26.94 51.05
CA ASP A 23 3.26 25.53 50.63
C ASP A 23 1.97 24.75 50.92
N ASP A 24 1.61 23.85 50.00
CA ASP A 24 0.98 22.57 50.32
C ASP A 24 1.36 21.52 49.25
N ALA A 25 1.89 20.39 49.72
CA ALA A 25 2.29 19.24 48.93
C ALA A 25 1.08 18.42 48.44
N PRO A 26 1.18 17.69 47.31
CA PRO A 26 0.34 16.54 47.07
C PRO A 26 1.12 15.22 47.25
N THR A 27 0.59 14.47 48.21
CA THR A 27 0.68 13.03 48.48
C THR A 27 0.95 12.10 47.28
N ASN A 28 1.92 11.18 47.49
CA ASN A 28 2.02 9.82 46.95
C ASN A 28 0.65 9.07 47.01
N THR A 29 0.24 8.12 46.17
CA THR A 29 0.93 6.95 45.55
C THR A 29 0.00 6.27 44.53
N THR A 30 0.57 5.63 43.49
CA THR A 30 0.42 4.20 43.08
C THR A 30 0.81 4.07 41.59
N SER A 31 2.06 3.69 41.29
CA SER A 31 2.58 2.31 41.12
C SER A 31 2.23 1.71 39.75
N ALA A 32 3.08 2.00 38.77
CA ALA A 32 3.24 1.20 37.56
C ALA A 32 4.70 0.72 37.50
N GLU A 33 4.84 -0.59 37.38
CA GLU A 33 6.04 -1.42 37.45
C GLU A 33 7.23 -0.85 36.65
N ARG A 34 8.27 -0.44 37.39
CA ARG A 34 9.65 -0.41 36.89
C ARG A 34 10.32 -1.70 37.35
N GLU A 35 10.16 -2.76 36.57
CA GLU A 35 10.94 -3.98 36.77
C GLU A 35 12.40 -3.74 36.34
N GLY A 36 13.30 -3.78 37.33
CA GLY A 36 14.64 -4.31 37.17
C GLY A 36 15.69 -3.44 36.48
N LEU A 37 15.74 -2.13 36.76
CA LEU A 37 16.99 -1.38 36.66
C LEU A 37 17.63 -1.38 38.05
N VAL A 38 18.56 -2.31 38.27
CA VAL A 38 19.49 -2.22 39.40
C VAL A 38 20.42 -1.05 39.11
N SER A 39 20.02 0.16 39.49
CA SER A 39 20.92 1.31 39.50
C SER A 39 21.75 1.23 40.78
N VAL A 40 22.91 0.58 40.72
CA VAL A 40 23.96 0.85 41.71
C VAL A 40 24.57 2.19 41.32
N SER A 41 24.50 3.16 42.23
CA SER A 41 25.07 4.48 42.05
C SER A 41 26.58 4.38 41.78
N ALA A 42 27.05 5.12 40.79
CA ALA A 42 28.46 5.27 40.41
C ALA A 42 29.32 6.02 41.46
N SER A 43 29.01 5.88 42.75
CA SER A 43 29.56 6.72 43.83
C SER A 43 30.61 6.05 44.71
N GLU A 44 31.02 4.81 44.44
CA GLU A 44 32.03 4.13 45.25
C GLU A 44 33.08 3.49 44.35
N LEU A 45 33.92 4.32 43.72
CA LEU A 45 35.32 3.91 43.58
C LEU A 45 35.82 3.88 45.02
N THR A 46 35.80 2.71 45.65
CA THR A 46 36.37 2.52 46.97
C THR A 46 37.85 2.85 46.84
N GLU A 47 38.26 4.06 47.26
CA GLU A 47 39.67 4.40 47.36
C GLU A 47 40.26 3.50 48.44
N PHE A 48 40.84 2.38 48.01
CA PHE A 48 41.53 1.50 48.94
C PHE A 48 42.80 2.20 49.40
N PRO A 49 42.98 2.41 50.71
CA PRO A 49 44.19 3.04 51.21
C PRO A 49 45.41 2.21 50.77
N LEU A 50 46.30 2.85 50.02
CA LEU A 50 47.56 2.24 49.56
C LEU A 50 48.46 1.82 50.73
N ASP A 51 48.31 2.53 51.85
CA ASP A 51 49.06 2.32 53.08
C ASP A 51 48.27 1.43 54.05
N TRP A 52 48.82 0.26 54.35
CA TRP A 52 48.25 -0.63 55.35
C TRP A 52 48.49 -0.06 56.76
N GLN A 53 47.42 0.32 57.45
CA GLN A 53 47.48 0.64 58.88
C GLN A 53 47.49 -0.66 59.68
N ALA A 54 48.69 -1.13 60.00
CA ALA A 54 48.86 -2.36 60.77
C ALA A 54 48.16 -2.24 62.13
N PRO A 55 47.24 -3.17 62.47
CA PRO A 55 46.65 -3.20 63.81
C PRO A 55 47.74 -3.47 64.84
N ARG A 56 47.59 -2.90 66.05
CA ARG A 56 48.54 -3.17 67.15
C ARG A 56 48.51 -4.66 67.47
N ALA A 57 49.57 -5.38 67.12
CA ALA A 57 49.66 -6.81 67.38
C ALA A 57 49.48 -7.12 68.88
N SER A 58 48.63 -8.10 69.18
CA SER A 58 48.39 -8.55 70.56
C SER A 58 49.59 -9.35 71.10
N GLY A 59 49.83 -9.33 72.41
CA GLY A 59 50.89 -10.12 73.06
C GLY A 59 52.18 -9.35 73.40
N GLU A 60 53.25 -10.07 73.77
CA GLU A 60 54.49 -9.49 74.29
C GLU A 60 55.28 -8.69 73.22
N PRO A 61 55.99 -7.60 73.60
CA PRO A 61 56.67 -6.72 72.66
C PRO A 61 57.97 -7.30 72.07
N THR A 62 58.37 -8.51 72.47
CA THR A 62 59.62 -9.11 72.00
C THR A 62 59.45 -9.68 70.60
N PHE A 63 60.45 -9.48 69.74
CA PHE A 63 60.38 -9.98 68.36
C PHE A 63 60.23 -11.52 68.30
N LYS A 64 60.81 -12.27 69.25
CA LYS A 64 60.66 -13.74 69.33
C LYS A 64 59.23 -14.16 69.65
N ALA A 65 58.55 -13.47 70.57
CA ALA A 65 57.16 -13.75 70.90
C ALA A 65 56.25 -13.43 69.72
N GLN A 66 56.49 -12.30 69.04
CA GLN A 66 55.75 -11.91 67.84
C GLN A 66 55.95 -12.92 66.69
N MET A 67 57.17 -13.43 66.47
CA MET A 67 57.41 -14.48 65.46
C MET A 67 56.68 -15.79 65.78
N ALA A 68 56.66 -16.24 67.03
CA ALA A 68 55.92 -17.46 67.43
C ALA A 68 54.40 -17.30 67.27
N LEU A 69 53.87 -16.10 67.54
CA LEU A 69 52.45 -15.77 67.32
C LEU A 69 52.12 -15.69 65.83
N ALA A 70 53.00 -15.13 65.00
CA ALA A 70 52.85 -15.14 63.54
C ALA A 70 52.80 -16.57 62.98
N GLU A 71 53.69 -17.46 63.41
CA GLU A 71 53.67 -18.88 63.02
C GLU A 71 52.38 -19.59 63.45
N LYS A 72 51.86 -19.26 64.63
CA LYS A 72 50.58 -19.79 65.12
C LYS A 72 49.41 -19.31 64.26
N ALA A 73 49.33 -18.01 63.99
CA ALA A 73 48.29 -17.42 63.14
C ALA A 73 48.35 -17.97 61.70
N LEU A 74 49.56 -18.19 61.17
CA LEU A 74 49.79 -18.84 59.88
C LEU A 74 49.20 -20.26 59.84
N ARG A 75 49.44 -21.08 60.88
CA ARG A 75 48.85 -22.43 60.98
C ARG A 75 47.33 -22.43 61.12
N GLU A 76 46.78 -21.39 61.72
CA GLU A 76 45.34 -21.21 61.93
C GLU A 76 44.62 -20.58 60.74
N GLY A 77 45.33 -20.22 59.66
CA GLY A 77 44.71 -19.62 58.46
C GLY A 77 44.31 -18.16 58.62
N ARG A 78 44.84 -17.43 59.62
CA ARG A 78 44.45 -16.04 59.91
C ARG A 78 45.50 -15.07 59.39
N MET A 79 45.41 -14.66 58.12
CA MET A 79 46.48 -13.89 57.46
C MET A 79 46.22 -12.39 57.42
N LEU A 80 44.99 -11.97 57.08
CA LEU A 80 44.71 -10.59 56.64
C LEU A 80 44.22 -9.67 57.75
N GLU A 81 43.28 -10.12 58.60
CA GLU A 81 42.50 -9.22 59.46
C GLU A 81 42.74 -9.40 60.96
N GLY A 82 42.70 -8.29 61.69
CA GLY A 82 42.77 -8.24 63.15
C GLY A 82 44.18 -8.18 63.73
N ASP A 83 44.23 -7.86 65.02
CA ASP A 83 45.44 -7.75 65.87
C ASP A 83 46.13 -9.09 66.16
N ARG A 84 45.52 -10.20 65.71
CA ARG A 84 46.01 -11.58 65.84
C ARG A 84 46.36 -12.20 64.49
N SER A 85 46.34 -11.43 63.40
CA SER A 85 46.70 -11.92 62.08
C SER A 85 48.19 -12.21 61.98
N ALA A 86 48.56 -13.15 61.12
CA ALA A 86 49.94 -13.45 60.81
C ALA A 86 50.68 -12.22 60.27
N ALA A 87 50.01 -11.41 59.43
CA ALA A 87 50.55 -10.15 58.92
C ALA A 87 50.87 -9.14 60.04
N ALA A 88 49.95 -8.92 60.99
CA ALA A 88 50.16 -7.99 62.10
C ALA A 88 51.35 -8.40 62.98
N HIS A 89 51.49 -9.69 63.29
CA HIS A 89 52.58 -10.20 64.11
C HIS A 89 53.94 -10.14 63.39
N VAL A 90 54.00 -10.43 62.08
CA VAL A 90 55.24 -10.26 61.29
C VAL A 90 55.65 -8.79 61.23
N TYR A 91 54.71 -7.87 61.05
CA TYR A 91 54.97 -6.43 61.07
C TYR A 91 55.51 -5.95 62.42
N ALA A 92 54.87 -6.37 63.52
CA ALA A 92 55.30 -6.03 64.87
C ALA A 92 56.69 -6.61 65.21
N ALA A 93 57.00 -7.83 64.79
CA ALA A 93 58.32 -8.42 64.94
C ALA A 93 59.41 -7.60 64.22
N ARG A 94 59.13 -7.09 63.02
CA ARG A 94 60.04 -6.18 62.27
C ARG A 94 60.30 -4.89 63.04
N LEU A 95 59.24 -4.24 63.56
CA LEU A 95 59.35 -3.01 64.36
C LEU A 95 60.12 -3.23 65.67
N ALA A 96 60.00 -4.43 66.26
CA ALA A 96 60.77 -4.84 67.45
C ALA A 96 62.22 -5.27 67.14
N GLY A 97 62.68 -5.13 65.90
CA GLY A 97 64.07 -5.37 65.49
C GLY A 97 64.39 -6.79 65.00
N ALA A 98 63.39 -7.61 64.64
CA ALA A 98 63.64 -8.92 64.03
C ALA A 98 64.46 -8.79 62.73
N GLN A 99 65.56 -9.54 62.63
CA GLN A 99 66.40 -9.63 61.44
C GLN A 99 66.99 -11.04 61.33
N GLY A 100 67.54 -11.37 60.15
CA GLY A 100 68.18 -12.65 59.87
C GLY A 100 67.29 -13.66 59.14
N GLU A 101 67.88 -14.79 58.76
CA GLU A 101 67.29 -15.77 57.83
C GLU A 101 65.97 -16.39 58.33
N ALA A 102 65.86 -16.64 59.64
CA ALA A 102 64.65 -17.20 60.25
C ALA A 102 63.45 -16.25 60.14
N PHE A 103 63.68 -14.95 60.36
CA PHE A 103 62.64 -13.93 60.20
C PHE A 103 62.24 -13.77 58.72
N GLU A 104 63.21 -13.70 57.81
CA GLU A 104 62.94 -13.59 56.37
C GLU A 104 62.23 -14.83 55.78
N THR A 105 62.44 -16.01 56.37
CA THR A 105 61.72 -17.23 55.98
C THR A 105 60.26 -17.17 56.43
N LEU A 106 60.00 -16.78 57.68
CA LEU A 106 58.64 -16.61 58.20
C LEU A 106 57.88 -15.50 57.46
N ARG A 107 58.55 -14.37 57.18
CA ARG A 107 58.00 -13.26 56.39
C ARG A 107 57.54 -13.72 55.01
N ARG A 108 58.37 -14.49 54.30
CA ARG A 108 58.02 -15.06 52.98
C ARG A 108 56.86 -16.06 53.06
N GLN A 109 56.81 -16.91 54.08
CA GLN A 109 55.70 -17.84 54.29
C GLN A 109 54.37 -17.12 54.52
N VAL A 110 54.37 -16.07 55.36
CA VAL A 110 53.19 -15.24 55.59
C VAL A 110 52.80 -14.47 54.33
N ALA A 111 53.76 -13.88 53.61
CA ALA A 111 53.50 -13.21 52.34
C ALA A 111 52.86 -14.17 51.31
N HIS A 112 53.38 -15.40 51.16
CA HIS A 112 52.79 -16.41 50.28
C HIS A 112 51.36 -16.76 50.70
N ALA A 113 51.10 -16.97 51.99
CA ALA A 113 49.75 -17.27 52.48
C ALA A 113 48.75 -16.11 52.25
N VAL A 114 49.20 -14.87 52.44
CA VAL A 114 48.43 -13.66 52.09
C VAL A 114 48.10 -13.61 50.60
N ILE A 115 49.04 -13.99 49.72
CA ILE A 115 48.82 -14.08 48.26
C ILE A 115 47.77 -15.15 47.94
N VAL A 116 47.85 -16.33 48.55
CA VAL A 116 46.87 -17.42 48.30
C VAL A 116 45.46 -16.99 48.71
N GLU A 117 45.31 -16.36 49.88
CA GLU A 117 44.03 -15.85 50.35
C GLU A 117 43.52 -14.72 49.43
N GLY A 118 44.38 -13.77 49.08
CA GLY A 118 44.05 -12.69 48.15
C GLY A 118 43.65 -13.18 46.75
N ASP A 119 44.30 -14.22 46.21
CA ASP A 119 43.95 -14.83 44.93
C ASP A 119 42.58 -15.55 44.97
N ALA A 120 42.20 -16.11 46.12
CA ALA A 120 40.87 -16.66 46.31
C ALA A 120 39.79 -15.56 46.25
N GLN A 121 40.06 -14.40 46.85
CA GLN A 121 39.16 -13.25 46.81
C GLN A 121 39.06 -12.64 45.40
N LEU A 122 40.19 -12.49 44.70
CA LEU A 122 40.19 -12.03 43.30
C LEU A 122 39.34 -12.93 42.38
N LYS A 123 39.27 -14.25 42.66
CA LYS A 123 38.39 -15.17 41.93
C LYS A 123 36.91 -15.00 42.32
N ALA A 124 36.62 -14.69 43.58
CA ALA A 124 35.27 -14.48 44.08
C ALA A 124 34.63 -13.20 43.53
N LEU A 125 35.42 -12.22 43.08
CA LEU A 125 34.95 -10.98 42.44
C LEU A 125 33.99 -11.19 41.27
N ALA A 126 34.11 -12.30 40.52
CA ALA A 126 33.18 -12.61 39.42
C ALA A 126 31.71 -12.72 39.88
N ASN A 127 31.49 -12.98 41.18
CA ASN A 127 30.16 -13.04 41.79
C ASN A 127 29.65 -11.68 42.28
N ASN A 128 30.37 -10.59 42.01
CA ASN A 128 30.05 -9.23 42.47
C ASN A 128 29.95 -9.12 44.01
N ASP A 129 30.90 -9.75 44.71
CA ASP A 129 31.02 -9.70 46.17
C ASP A 129 31.90 -8.50 46.60
N PRO A 130 31.33 -7.44 47.22
CA PRO A 130 32.08 -6.26 47.64
C PRO A 130 33.15 -6.57 48.69
N GLU A 131 32.95 -7.63 49.48
CA GLU A 131 33.88 -8.00 50.54
C GLU A 131 35.13 -8.66 49.98
N ALA A 132 35.00 -9.41 48.89
CA ALA A 132 36.12 -10.01 48.19
C ALA A 132 37.07 -8.93 47.62
N ASP A 133 36.52 -7.82 47.11
CA ASP A 133 37.31 -6.70 46.59
C ASP A 133 38.13 -6.04 47.70
N ARG A 134 37.48 -5.76 48.83
CA ARG A 134 38.13 -5.20 50.01
C ARG A 134 39.27 -6.08 50.52
N LEU A 135 39.03 -7.40 50.62
CA LEU A 135 40.02 -8.34 51.13
C LEU A 135 41.20 -8.52 50.17
N ALA A 136 40.98 -8.51 48.85
CA ALA A 136 42.06 -8.53 47.87
C ALA A 136 42.95 -7.27 47.95
N HIS A 137 42.33 -6.10 48.09
CA HIS A 137 43.04 -4.84 48.26
C HIS A 137 43.77 -4.74 49.60
N LEU A 138 43.20 -5.30 50.67
CA LEU A 138 43.86 -5.43 51.96
C LEU A 138 45.11 -6.32 51.87
N ALA A 139 45.01 -7.47 51.20
CA ALA A 139 46.16 -8.34 50.93
C ALA A 139 47.26 -7.58 50.15
N ALA A 140 46.88 -6.78 49.15
CA ALA A 140 47.83 -5.95 48.39
C ALA A 140 48.55 -4.92 49.28
N ALA A 141 47.82 -4.22 50.15
CA ALA A 141 48.39 -3.23 51.08
C ALA A 141 49.34 -3.88 52.10
N ILE A 142 48.97 -5.07 52.62
CA ILE A 142 49.82 -5.88 53.50
C ILE A 142 51.12 -6.27 52.79
N LEU A 143 51.04 -6.76 51.56
CA LEU A 143 52.19 -7.22 50.79
C LEU A 143 53.13 -6.08 50.37
N ARG A 144 52.59 -4.90 50.01
CA ARG A 144 53.40 -3.68 49.77
C ARG A 144 54.22 -3.28 50.99
N THR A 145 53.74 -3.61 52.20
CA THR A 145 54.40 -3.30 53.47
C THR A 145 55.38 -4.38 53.92
N LEU A 146 54.98 -5.65 53.83
CA LEU A 146 55.74 -6.80 54.34
C LEU A 146 56.73 -7.40 53.33
N ALA A 147 56.48 -7.26 52.04
CA ALA A 147 57.10 -8.10 51.01
C ALA A 147 57.28 -7.41 49.66
N ARG A 148 57.47 -6.08 49.65
CA ARG A 148 57.49 -5.27 48.43
C ARG A 148 58.40 -5.82 47.32
N ASP A 149 59.60 -6.27 47.67
CA ASP A 149 60.60 -6.66 46.68
C ASP A 149 60.51 -8.16 46.28
N ASP A 150 59.56 -8.90 46.84
CA ASP A 150 59.35 -10.32 46.51
C ASP A 150 58.69 -10.48 45.13
N ALA A 151 59.22 -11.39 44.30
CA ALA A 151 58.71 -11.62 42.95
C ALA A 151 57.23 -12.08 42.93
N GLU A 152 56.82 -12.94 43.86
CA GLU A 152 55.40 -13.37 43.97
C GLU A 152 54.49 -12.21 44.37
N THR A 153 54.96 -11.30 45.22
CA THR A 153 54.23 -10.09 45.59
C THR A 153 54.01 -9.18 44.39
N GLN A 154 55.05 -8.93 43.58
CA GLN A 154 54.90 -8.13 42.36
C GLN A 154 53.90 -8.75 41.38
N LEU A 155 53.89 -10.08 41.24
CA LEU A 155 52.90 -10.77 40.43
C LEU A 155 51.48 -10.61 40.98
N TYR A 156 51.28 -10.72 42.30
CA TYR A 156 49.98 -10.50 42.92
C TYR A 156 49.48 -9.06 42.74
N LEU A 157 50.33 -8.06 42.98
CA LEU A 157 49.99 -6.65 42.77
C LEU A 157 49.58 -6.39 41.32
N SER A 158 50.27 -7.00 40.34
CA SER A 158 49.88 -6.89 38.93
C SER A 158 48.51 -7.51 38.62
N ARG A 159 48.09 -8.55 39.37
CA ARG A 159 46.75 -9.16 39.25
C ARG A 159 45.68 -8.26 39.85
N VAL A 160 45.96 -7.57 40.95
CA VAL A 160 45.07 -6.55 41.54
C VAL A 160 44.91 -5.38 40.58
N ASP A 161 46.00 -4.84 40.04
CA ASP A 161 45.94 -3.76 39.02
C ASP A 161 45.19 -4.19 37.73
N ALA A 162 45.26 -5.47 37.36
CA ALA A 162 44.45 -6.02 36.27
C ALA A 162 42.96 -6.09 36.65
N SER A 163 42.65 -6.43 37.90
CA SER A 163 41.30 -6.46 38.45
C SER A 163 40.63 -5.08 38.42
N ASP A 164 41.36 -4.04 38.83
CA ASP A 164 40.87 -2.65 38.88
C ASP A 164 40.57 -2.11 37.49
N ARG A 165 41.39 -2.48 36.51
CA ARG A 165 41.16 -2.14 35.10
C ARG A 165 39.87 -2.77 34.57
N LEU A 166 39.55 -4.00 34.96
CA LEU A 166 38.30 -4.65 34.58
C LEU A 166 37.09 -3.99 35.25
N GLU A 167 37.21 -3.54 36.50
CA GLU A 167 36.14 -2.82 37.19
C GLU A 167 35.88 -1.44 36.56
N ALA A 168 36.95 -0.70 36.24
CA ALA A 168 36.84 0.54 35.49
C ALA A 168 36.19 0.34 34.11
N LEU A 169 36.48 -0.79 33.45
CA LEU A 169 35.87 -1.16 32.17
C LEU A 169 34.39 -1.51 32.32
N LEU A 170 33.98 -2.20 33.39
CA LEU A 170 32.56 -2.43 33.71
C LEU A 170 31.79 -1.12 33.89
N LEU A 171 32.35 -0.17 34.65
CA LEU A 171 31.75 1.15 34.85
C LEU A 171 31.63 1.95 33.54
N LEU A 172 32.64 1.86 32.68
CA LEU A 172 32.59 2.45 31.34
C LEU A 172 31.48 1.80 30.50
N ALA A 173 31.43 0.47 30.46
CA ALA A 173 30.43 -0.28 29.70
C ALA A 173 29.00 0.05 30.15
N ASP A 174 28.76 0.18 31.46
CA ASP A 174 27.46 0.60 32.02
C ASP A 174 27.08 2.01 31.57
N LYS A 175 28.04 2.95 31.58
CA LYS A 175 27.84 4.32 31.09
C LYS A 175 27.56 4.35 29.59
N GLU A 176 28.25 3.53 28.81
CA GLU A 176 28.05 3.41 27.37
C GLU A 176 26.67 2.82 27.05
N LEU A 177 26.25 1.78 27.78
CA LEU A 177 24.91 1.22 27.69
C LEU A 177 23.84 2.28 28.01
N ALA A 178 24.03 3.04 29.09
CA ALA A 178 23.12 4.12 29.49
C ALA A 178 23.07 5.28 28.46
N THR A 179 24.15 5.51 27.72
CA THR A 179 24.24 6.54 26.67
C THR A 179 23.95 6.00 25.27
N ASP A 180 23.39 4.78 25.16
CA ASP A 180 23.02 4.12 23.91
C ASP A 180 24.21 3.93 22.94
N ARG A 181 25.43 3.78 23.49
CA ARG A 181 26.64 3.36 22.74
C ARG A 181 26.81 1.86 22.87
N LEU A 182 26.08 1.12 22.05
CA LEU A 182 25.84 -0.30 22.26
C LEU A 182 26.96 -1.19 21.69
N GLY A 183 27.64 -0.79 20.62
CA GLY A 183 28.79 -1.55 20.11
C GLY A 183 28.92 -1.71 18.61
N GLU A 184 28.10 -1.05 17.81
CA GLU A 184 27.83 -1.42 16.41
C GLU A 184 29.01 -1.16 15.47
N GLN A 185 29.98 -0.38 15.93
CA GLN A 185 31.22 -0.07 15.22
C GLN A 185 32.43 -0.82 15.80
N ASN A 186 32.19 -1.93 16.51
CA ASN A 186 33.22 -2.63 17.31
C ASN A 186 33.88 -1.74 18.39
N ILE A 187 33.14 -0.73 18.85
CA ILE A 187 33.44 0.12 20.00
C ILE A 187 32.14 0.38 20.74
N GLY A 188 32.14 0.35 22.08
CA GLY A 188 30.95 0.54 22.91
C GLY A 188 30.70 -0.60 23.91
N ALA A 189 29.58 -0.52 24.61
CA ALA A 189 29.30 -1.33 25.79
C ALA A 189 29.47 -2.85 25.57
N GLN A 190 29.04 -3.39 24.42
CA GLN A 190 29.20 -4.82 24.16
C GLN A 190 30.66 -5.28 24.13
N VAL A 191 31.55 -4.43 23.63
CA VAL A 191 32.97 -4.77 23.45
C VAL A 191 33.62 -4.83 24.81
N ASP A 192 33.34 -3.82 25.63
CA ASP A 192 33.85 -3.70 26.98
C ASP A 192 33.35 -4.84 27.87
N PHE A 193 32.05 -5.17 27.84
CA PHE A 193 31.53 -6.33 28.56
C PHE A 193 32.11 -7.66 28.06
N LYS A 194 32.29 -7.83 26.74
CA LYS A 194 32.92 -9.04 26.18
C LYS A 194 34.39 -9.16 26.60
N GLU A 195 35.10 -8.04 26.71
CA GLU A 195 36.48 -8.02 27.17
C GLU A 195 36.59 -8.39 28.66
N VAL A 196 35.64 -7.94 29.49
CA VAL A 196 35.54 -8.41 30.89
C VAL A 196 35.32 -9.92 30.92
N LEU A 197 34.40 -10.46 30.11
CA LEU A 197 34.14 -11.91 30.08
C LEU A 197 35.30 -12.75 29.54
N ARG A 198 36.18 -12.20 28.69
CA ARG A 198 37.41 -12.90 28.28
C ARG A 198 38.35 -13.16 29.45
N ASN A 199 38.36 -12.25 30.43
CA ASN A 199 39.22 -12.33 31.63
C ASN A 199 38.49 -12.96 32.82
N ARG A 200 37.17 -12.75 32.94
CA ARG A 200 36.28 -13.28 33.99
C ARG A 200 35.00 -13.90 33.36
N PRO A 201 35.04 -15.15 32.86
CA PRO A 201 33.95 -15.75 32.07
C PRO A 201 32.58 -15.84 32.76
N ASN A 202 32.56 -15.83 34.09
CA ASN A 202 31.34 -15.96 34.89
C ASN A 202 30.94 -14.64 35.58
N ASP A 203 31.48 -13.51 35.14
CA ASP A 203 31.16 -12.20 35.73
C ASP A 203 29.68 -11.87 35.54
N VAL A 204 28.93 -11.86 36.65
CA VAL A 204 27.47 -11.71 36.65
C VAL A 204 27.06 -10.35 36.09
N ARG A 205 27.83 -9.29 36.38
CA ARG A 205 27.53 -7.93 35.95
C ARG A 205 27.77 -7.77 34.45
N ALA A 206 28.86 -8.33 33.92
CA ALA A 206 29.12 -8.32 32.49
C ALA A 206 28.08 -9.12 31.69
N ILE A 207 27.64 -10.29 32.19
CA ILE A 207 26.57 -11.09 31.57
C ILE A 207 25.26 -10.28 31.55
N ALA A 208 24.88 -9.68 32.68
CA ALA A 208 23.68 -8.85 32.78
C ALA A 208 23.75 -7.62 31.85
N GLY A 209 24.93 -7.01 31.73
CA GLY A 209 25.24 -5.91 30.83
C GLY A 209 25.01 -6.28 29.36
N LEU A 210 25.52 -7.43 28.90
CA LEU A 210 25.27 -7.92 27.54
C LEU A 210 23.79 -8.21 27.27
N HIS A 211 23.05 -8.75 28.25
CA HIS A 211 21.60 -8.84 28.13
C HIS A 211 20.92 -7.46 28.07
N GLY A 212 21.47 -6.45 28.75
CA GLY A 212 21.06 -5.05 28.62
C GLY A 212 21.27 -4.51 27.20
N VAL A 213 22.45 -4.71 26.62
CA VAL A 213 22.78 -4.33 25.23
C VAL A 213 21.84 -5.01 24.24
N GLN A 214 21.64 -6.34 24.37
CA GLN A 214 20.75 -7.11 23.49
C GLN A 214 19.32 -6.53 23.49
N ARG A 215 18.80 -6.19 24.68
CA ARG A 215 17.48 -5.56 24.85
C ARG A 215 17.44 -4.16 24.24
N ALA A 216 18.46 -3.33 24.45
CA ALA A 216 18.52 -1.98 23.90
C ALA A 216 18.50 -1.98 22.35
N LEU A 217 19.21 -2.91 21.71
CA LEU A 217 19.16 -3.11 20.26
C LEU A 217 17.77 -3.54 19.78
N ALA A 218 17.12 -4.47 20.49
CA ALA A 218 15.74 -4.86 20.18
C ALA A 218 14.77 -3.67 20.30
N VAL A 219 14.94 -2.79 21.30
CA VAL A 219 14.15 -1.55 21.41
C VAL A 219 14.34 -0.63 20.20
N ARG A 220 15.55 -0.53 19.64
CA ARG A 220 15.76 0.21 18.39
C ARG A 220 15.05 -0.43 17.20
N ALA A 221 15.01 -1.75 17.13
CA ALA A 221 14.20 -2.46 16.12
C ALA A 221 12.71 -2.11 16.27
N TRP A 222 12.17 -2.09 17.49
CA TRP A 222 10.77 -1.68 17.74
C TRP A 222 10.49 -0.23 17.35
N ARG A 223 11.42 0.71 17.61
CA ARG A 223 11.29 2.10 17.15
C ARG A 223 11.30 2.20 15.62
N ALA A 224 12.16 1.44 14.95
CA ALA A 224 12.19 1.36 13.49
C ALA A 224 10.88 0.77 12.91
N SER A 225 10.33 -0.27 13.55
CA SER A 225 9.03 -0.86 13.20
C SER A 225 7.87 0.15 13.32
N ALA A 226 7.87 0.97 14.38
CA ALA A 226 6.90 2.06 14.54
C ALA A 226 7.02 3.12 13.43
N ALA A 227 8.23 3.33 12.90
CA ALA A 227 8.50 4.19 11.75
C ALA A 227 8.35 3.48 10.39
N ARG A 228 7.93 2.20 10.37
CA ARG A 228 7.77 1.36 9.17
C ARG A 228 9.07 1.12 8.38
N ASP A 229 10.20 1.22 9.04
CA ASP A 229 11.54 1.03 8.47
C ASP A 229 12.05 -0.40 8.76
N TYR A 230 11.54 -1.36 8.00
CA TYR A 230 11.86 -2.78 8.20
C TYR A 230 13.27 -3.18 7.76
N GLU A 231 13.95 -2.34 6.98
CA GLU A 231 15.37 -2.48 6.69
C GLU A 231 16.18 -2.30 7.98
N ASN A 232 15.89 -1.22 8.72
CA ASN A 232 16.53 -1.00 10.02
C ASN A 232 16.03 -1.97 11.11
N VAL A 233 14.77 -2.42 11.09
CA VAL A 233 14.31 -3.52 11.99
C VAL A 233 15.23 -4.73 11.84
N THR A 234 15.47 -5.15 10.60
CA THR A 234 16.29 -6.32 10.30
C THR A 234 17.72 -6.13 10.77
N ARG A 235 18.29 -4.96 10.48
CA ARG A 235 19.65 -4.60 10.90
C ARG A 235 19.80 -4.64 12.43
N TRP A 236 18.90 -4.00 13.18
CA TRP A 236 18.99 -3.95 14.63
C TRP A 236 18.78 -5.32 15.28
N MET A 237 17.88 -6.14 14.73
CA MET A 237 17.69 -7.51 15.20
C MET A 237 18.89 -8.42 14.93
N GLN A 238 19.56 -8.25 13.79
CA GLN A 238 20.82 -8.97 13.51
C GLN A 238 21.92 -8.58 14.50
N PHE A 239 22.06 -7.29 14.80
CA PHE A 239 22.99 -6.86 15.84
C PHE A 239 22.61 -7.44 17.21
N SER A 240 21.33 -7.43 17.58
CA SER A 240 20.84 -8.00 18.84
C SER A 240 21.15 -9.50 18.99
N ASP A 241 21.00 -10.28 17.90
CA ASP A 241 21.32 -11.73 17.88
C ASP A 241 22.82 -12.01 18.02
N ALA A 242 23.68 -11.08 17.59
CA ALA A 242 25.13 -11.22 17.65
C ALA A 242 25.77 -10.83 19.01
N VAL A 243 25.00 -10.24 19.93
CA VAL A 243 25.52 -9.81 21.24
C VAL A 243 25.83 -11.01 22.14
N ILE A 244 24.80 -11.83 22.41
CA ILE A 244 24.84 -13.00 23.31
C ILE A 244 23.89 -14.08 22.79
N GLU A 245 24.25 -15.34 22.98
CA GLU A 245 23.44 -16.48 22.53
C GLU A 245 22.16 -16.61 23.37
N ASN A 246 21.06 -16.05 22.86
CA ASN A 246 19.73 -16.14 23.45
C ASN A 246 18.66 -16.31 22.36
N LYS A 247 18.70 -17.46 21.68
CA LYS A 247 17.82 -17.76 20.55
C LYS A 247 16.32 -17.67 20.89
N PRO A 248 15.83 -18.11 22.08
CA PRO A 248 14.41 -17.97 22.42
C PRO A 248 13.95 -16.51 22.48
N TYR A 249 14.74 -15.61 23.07
CA TYR A 249 14.42 -14.18 23.13
C TYR A 249 14.33 -13.56 21.74
N ILE A 250 15.36 -13.78 20.91
CA ILE A 250 15.43 -13.23 19.55
C ILE A 250 14.27 -13.76 18.68
N ALA A 251 13.95 -15.05 18.77
CA ALA A 251 12.82 -15.63 18.05
C ALA A 251 11.48 -15.03 18.50
N ALA A 252 11.30 -14.75 19.80
CA ALA A 252 10.10 -14.09 20.31
C ALA A 252 9.97 -12.64 19.80
N GLN A 253 11.05 -11.88 19.80
CA GLN A 253 11.08 -10.51 19.25
C GLN A 253 10.73 -10.50 17.76
N TRP A 254 11.34 -11.38 16.96
CA TRP A 254 11.05 -11.50 15.54
C TRP A 254 9.59 -11.83 15.25
N ARG A 255 9.00 -12.80 15.96
CA ARG A 255 7.58 -13.15 15.81
C ARG A 255 6.66 -11.96 16.11
N ALA A 256 6.99 -11.18 17.13
CA ALA A 256 6.21 -10.02 17.53
C ALA A 256 6.31 -8.87 16.51
N LEU A 257 7.51 -8.57 16.01
CA LEU A 257 7.75 -7.58 14.95
C LEU A 257 7.07 -7.98 13.63
N GLU A 258 7.11 -9.26 13.28
CA GLU A 258 6.46 -9.79 12.09
C GLU A 258 4.93 -9.69 12.19
N LYS A 259 4.37 -10.00 13.37
CA LYS A 259 2.94 -9.79 13.63
C LYS A 259 2.55 -8.32 13.47
N GLN A 260 3.37 -7.38 13.96
CA GLN A 260 3.13 -5.96 13.79
C GLN A 260 3.19 -5.54 12.31
N ARG A 261 4.17 -6.05 11.55
CA ARG A 261 4.31 -5.80 10.11
C ARG A 261 3.07 -6.23 9.36
N MET A 262 2.61 -7.45 9.62
CA MET A 262 1.40 -8.00 9.02
C MET A 262 0.18 -7.14 9.33
N GLN A 263 0.02 -6.69 10.58
CA GLN A 263 -1.08 -5.80 10.95
C GLN A 263 -1.03 -4.48 10.19
N GLN A 264 0.13 -3.85 10.05
CA GLN A 264 0.28 -2.62 9.27
C GLN A 264 -0.10 -2.81 7.79
N VAL A 265 0.27 -3.94 7.17
CA VAL A 265 -0.15 -4.26 5.80
C VAL A 265 -1.67 -4.41 5.70
N ILE A 266 -2.30 -5.05 6.69
CA ILE A 266 -3.77 -5.20 6.76
C ILE A 266 -4.45 -3.84 6.90
N ASP A 267 -3.94 -2.96 7.76
CA ASP A 267 -4.51 -1.64 8.00
C ASP A 267 -4.45 -0.79 6.72
N LEU A 268 -3.30 -0.76 6.03
CA LEU A 268 -3.13 -0.08 4.74
C LEU A 268 -4.08 -0.61 3.66
N TYR A 269 -4.26 -1.92 3.62
CA TYR A 269 -5.19 -2.56 2.68
C TYR A 269 -6.64 -2.12 2.97
N ASN A 270 -7.05 -2.15 4.23
CA ASN A 270 -8.39 -1.74 4.65
C ASN A 270 -8.65 -0.25 4.41
N ASP A 271 -7.69 0.62 4.73
CA ASP A 271 -7.77 2.06 4.45
C ASP A 271 -7.95 2.31 2.94
N ALA A 272 -7.18 1.60 2.11
CA ALA A 272 -7.34 1.69 0.66
C ALA A 272 -8.72 1.15 0.20
N LEU A 273 -9.25 0.10 0.81
CA LEU A 273 -10.60 -0.39 0.47
C LEU A 273 -11.70 0.60 0.83
N ILE A 274 -11.55 1.35 1.93
CA ILE A 274 -12.49 2.42 2.32
C ILE A 274 -12.49 3.51 1.23
N ASP A 275 -11.32 3.96 0.78
CA ASP A 275 -11.21 4.92 -0.32
C ASP A 275 -11.89 4.42 -1.60
N LEU A 276 -11.75 3.12 -1.90
CA LEU A 276 -12.32 2.51 -3.10
C LEU A 276 -13.84 2.26 -3.03
N GLN A 277 -14.52 2.53 -1.90
CA GLN A 277 -15.99 2.50 -1.83
C GLN A 277 -16.63 3.65 -2.63
N ASP A 278 -15.98 4.82 -2.67
CA ASP A 278 -16.35 5.96 -3.50
C ASP A 278 -15.13 6.46 -4.28
N PRO A 279 -14.73 5.77 -5.36
CA PRO A 279 -13.55 6.14 -6.14
C PRO A 279 -13.70 7.48 -6.88
N GLY A 280 -14.93 8.02 -6.96
CA GLY A 280 -15.20 9.35 -7.50
C GLY A 280 -14.90 10.48 -6.52
N ALA A 281 -14.74 10.18 -5.23
CA ALA A 281 -14.37 11.16 -4.22
C ALA A 281 -12.97 11.74 -4.49
N ARG A 282 -12.82 13.04 -4.24
CA ARG A 282 -11.58 13.78 -4.54
C ARG A 282 -10.41 13.17 -3.77
N GLY A 283 -9.45 12.61 -4.52
CA GLY A 283 -8.21 12.07 -3.97
C GLY A 283 -8.27 10.61 -3.52
N ALA A 284 -9.44 9.95 -3.54
CA ALA A 284 -9.60 8.56 -3.10
C ALA A 284 -8.63 7.60 -3.81
N ILE A 285 -8.58 7.65 -5.15
CA ILE A 285 -7.64 6.82 -5.94
C ILE A 285 -6.18 7.12 -5.59
N SER A 286 -5.81 8.39 -5.39
CA SER A 286 -4.43 8.77 -5.07
C SER A 286 -4.02 8.30 -3.67
N SER A 287 -4.94 8.36 -2.70
CA SER A 287 -4.77 7.83 -1.34
C SER A 287 -4.59 6.31 -1.36
N ALA A 288 -5.48 5.58 -2.03
CA ALA A 288 -5.35 4.13 -2.20
C ALA A 288 -4.02 3.72 -2.85
N GLN A 289 -3.53 4.51 -3.81
CA GLN A 289 -2.21 4.27 -4.42
C GLN A 289 -1.03 4.53 -3.48
N ALA A 290 -1.13 5.54 -2.61
CA ALA A 290 -0.11 5.78 -1.58
C ALA A 290 -0.05 4.60 -0.61
N ASN A 291 -1.21 4.10 -0.17
CA ASN A 291 -1.31 2.90 0.66
C ASN A 291 -0.73 1.66 -0.04
N LEU A 292 -1.05 1.45 -1.32
CA LEU A 292 -0.44 0.35 -2.09
C LEU A 292 1.08 0.48 -2.20
N SER A 293 1.60 1.69 -2.39
CA SER A 293 3.04 1.93 -2.48
C SER A 293 3.73 1.60 -1.16
N GLU A 294 3.09 1.93 -0.04
CA GLU A 294 3.56 1.55 1.28
C GLU A 294 3.48 0.04 1.53
N MET A 295 2.37 -0.60 1.16
CA MET A 295 2.25 -2.05 1.23
C MET A 295 3.35 -2.75 0.42
N LYS A 296 3.73 -2.25 -0.76
CA LYS A 296 4.84 -2.81 -1.55
C LYS A 296 6.19 -2.76 -0.83
N ARG A 297 6.40 -1.77 0.06
CA ARG A 297 7.62 -1.68 0.90
C ARG A 297 7.57 -2.65 2.07
N LEU A 298 6.41 -2.79 2.69
CA LEU A 298 6.24 -3.58 3.91
C LEU A 298 6.02 -5.06 3.65
N ALA A 299 5.23 -5.42 2.64
CA ALA A 299 4.80 -6.77 2.36
C ALA A 299 5.95 -7.68 1.91
N VAL A 300 5.84 -8.97 2.22
CA VAL A 300 6.80 -9.96 1.72
C VAL A 300 6.69 -10.08 0.20
N LYS A 301 7.80 -10.41 -0.46
CA LYS A 301 7.81 -10.59 -1.91
C LYS A 301 6.82 -11.70 -2.29
N GLY A 302 5.90 -11.38 -3.21
CA GLY A 302 4.85 -12.31 -3.66
C GLY A 302 3.58 -12.29 -2.81
N ASP A 303 3.42 -11.35 -1.88
CA ASP A 303 2.18 -11.16 -1.16
C ASP A 303 0.99 -10.89 -2.11
N GLY A 304 0.00 -11.77 -2.07
CA GLY A 304 -1.17 -11.71 -2.94
C GLY A 304 -2.07 -10.48 -2.69
N SER A 305 -2.05 -9.91 -1.48
CA SER A 305 -2.85 -8.73 -1.12
C SER A 305 -2.43 -7.49 -1.90
N VAL A 306 -1.13 -7.35 -2.17
CA VAL A 306 -0.57 -6.25 -2.99
C VAL A 306 -1.08 -6.34 -4.43
N ALA A 307 -1.06 -7.53 -5.01
CA ALA A 307 -1.53 -7.76 -6.37
C ALA A 307 -3.06 -7.58 -6.50
N GLU A 308 -3.81 -8.05 -5.50
CA GLU A 308 -5.25 -7.85 -5.40
C GLU A 308 -5.61 -6.36 -5.28
N LEU A 309 -4.96 -5.61 -4.38
CA LEU A 309 -5.21 -4.17 -4.22
C LEU A 309 -4.88 -3.39 -5.49
N GLN A 310 -3.76 -3.72 -6.16
CA GLN A 310 -3.42 -3.14 -7.45
C GLN A 310 -4.55 -3.35 -8.47
N ARG A 311 -5.06 -4.58 -8.62
CA ARG A 311 -6.20 -4.87 -9.51
C ARG A 311 -7.46 -4.10 -9.15
N ARG A 312 -7.75 -3.93 -7.86
CA ARG A 312 -8.91 -3.14 -7.39
C ARG A 312 -8.78 -1.67 -7.72
N ILE A 313 -7.60 -1.08 -7.49
CA ILE A 313 -7.31 0.31 -7.86
C ILE A 313 -7.44 0.50 -9.37
N ASP A 314 -6.91 -0.42 -10.17
CA ASP A 314 -6.98 -0.34 -11.64
C ASP A 314 -8.42 -0.47 -12.13
N THR A 315 -9.22 -1.36 -11.52
CA THR A 315 -10.64 -1.51 -11.81
C THR A 315 -11.41 -0.23 -11.45
N ALA A 316 -11.18 0.34 -10.26
CA ALA A 316 -11.84 1.56 -9.82
C ALA A 316 -11.46 2.79 -10.67
N ARG A 317 -10.22 2.84 -11.17
CA ARG A 317 -9.78 3.88 -12.13
C ARG A 317 -10.47 3.77 -13.47
N ALA A 318 -10.70 2.54 -13.92
CA ALA A 318 -11.32 2.26 -15.21
C ALA A 318 -12.84 2.43 -15.16
N TYR A 319 -13.51 1.90 -14.14
CA TYR A 319 -14.97 1.75 -14.10
C TYR A 319 -15.64 2.55 -12.98
N GLY A 320 -14.89 3.30 -12.18
CA GLY A 320 -15.44 3.95 -10.99
C GLY A 320 -16.02 2.91 -10.03
N SER A 321 -17.27 3.13 -9.61
CA SER A 321 -18.01 2.22 -8.72
C SER A 321 -18.65 1.02 -9.44
N PHE A 322 -18.44 0.90 -10.75
CA PHE A 322 -19.04 -0.17 -11.56
C PHE A 322 -18.12 -1.37 -11.76
N GLN A 323 -18.71 -2.49 -12.17
CA GLN A 323 -17.99 -3.68 -12.59
C GLN A 323 -18.16 -3.92 -14.09
N MET A 324 -17.14 -4.51 -14.72
CA MET A 324 -17.21 -4.96 -16.11
C MET A 324 -18.42 -5.90 -16.30
N GLY A 325 -19.23 -5.63 -17.31
CA GLY A 325 -20.43 -6.43 -17.61
C GLY A 325 -21.58 -6.20 -16.64
N GLN A 326 -21.49 -5.29 -15.68
CA GLN A 326 -22.65 -4.95 -14.85
C GLN A 326 -23.80 -4.41 -15.71
N GLN A 327 -25.01 -4.92 -15.46
CA GLN A 327 -26.26 -4.35 -16.01
C GLN A 327 -26.91 -3.46 -14.95
N PHE A 328 -27.48 -2.33 -15.37
CA PHE A 328 -28.20 -1.44 -14.48
C PHE A 328 -29.26 -0.61 -15.20
N LYS A 329 -30.23 -0.12 -14.43
CA LYS A 329 -31.22 0.89 -14.84
C LYS A 329 -31.17 2.03 -13.85
N GLU A 330 -31.29 3.26 -14.33
CA GLU A 330 -31.35 4.45 -13.48
C GLU A 330 -32.77 4.97 -13.41
N ALA A 331 -33.21 5.37 -12.22
CA ALA A 331 -34.52 5.98 -12.05
C ALA A 331 -34.52 7.40 -12.64
N LEU A 332 -35.61 7.75 -13.31
CA LEU A 332 -35.85 9.11 -13.81
C LEU A 332 -36.61 9.92 -12.75
N ARG A 333 -36.37 11.24 -12.66
CA ARG A 333 -37.09 12.11 -11.72
C ARG A 333 -38.57 12.24 -12.11
N SER A 334 -38.86 12.17 -13.39
CA SER A 334 -40.20 12.13 -13.96
C SER A 334 -40.95 10.81 -13.70
N GLY A 335 -40.32 9.84 -13.03
CA GLY A 335 -40.82 8.49 -12.85
C GLY A 335 -40.46 7.56 -14.01
N GLY A 336 -40.41 6.25 -13.72
CA GLY A 336 -39.90 5.24 -14.64
C GLY A 336 -38.37 5.10 -14.60
N PHE A 337 -37.81 4.46 -15.62
CA PHE A 337 -36.39 4.15 -15.71
C PHE A 337 -35.80 4.60 -17.05
N ALA A 338 -34.54 5.00 -17.02
CA ALA A 338 -33.70 5.13 -18.20
C ALA A 338 -33.54 3.77 -18.90
N PRO A 339 -33.07 3.73 -20.16
CA PRO A 339 -32.76 2.49 -20.86
C PRO A 339 -31.85 1.58 -20.03
N GLU A 340 -32.01 0.27 -20.20
CA GLU A 340 -31.11 -0.70 -19.57
C GLU A 340 -29.71 -0.55 -20.12
N MET A 341 -28.72 -0.40 -19.23
CA MET A 341 -27.33 -0.15 -19.60
C MET A 341 -26.45 -1.34 -19.25
N ARG A 342 -25.42 -1.59 -20.07
CA ARG A 342 -24.38 -2.58 -19.85
C ARG A 342 -23.02 -1.91 -19.81
N VAL A 343 -22.25 -2.15 -18.75
CA VAL A 343 -20.86 -1.68 -18.65
C VAL A 343 -19.98 -2.50 -19.60
N LEU A 344 -19.38 -1.83 -20.58
CA LEU A 344 -18.51 -2.46 -21.57
C LEU A 344 -17.10 -2.66 -21.00
N PRO A 345 -16.39 -3.74 -21.37
CA PRO A 345 -15.00 -3.91 -20.97
C PRO A 345 -14.11 -2.79 -21.53
N ILE A 346 -13.12 -2.36 -20.76
CA ILE A 346 -11.98 -1.62 -21.29
C ILE A 346 -11.13 -2.54 -22.15
N GLY A 347 -10.36 -1.96 -23.08
CA GLY A 347 -9.46 -2.76 -23.90
C GLY A 347 -9.02 -2.04 -25.16
N MET A 348 -8.65 -2.83 -26.15
CA MET A 348 -8.13 -2.32 -27.41
C MET A 348 -8.80 -3.00 -28.59
N MET A 349 -8.91 -2.28 -29.69
CA MET A 349 -9.50 -2.78 -30.92
C MET A 349 -8.76 -2.24 -32.15
N MET A 350 -8.71 -3.05 -33.19
CA MET A 350 -8.40 -2.57 -34.55
C MET A 350 -9.70 -2.08 -35.20
N MET A 351 -9.88 -0.75 -35.25
CA MET A 351 -11.04 -0.10 -35.86
C MET A 351 -10.83 0.06 -37.37
N GLY A 352 -11.89 -0.18 -38.14
CA GLY A 352 -11.88 -0.06 -39.60
C GLY A 352 -11.74 -1.40 -40.33
N ALA A 353 -11.75 -1.33 -41.66
CA ALA A 353 -11.74 -2.50 -42.52
C ALA A 353 -10.32 -3.07 -42.68
N SER A 354 -10.23 -4.40 -42.74
CA SER A 354 -8.99 -5.08 -43.15
C SER A 354 -8.62 -4.69 -44.57
N LYS A 355 -7.32 -4.69 -44.89
CA LYS A 355 -6.84 -4.47 -46.26
C LYS A 355 -7.33 -5.54 -47.23
N ASP A 356 -7.66 -6.72 -46.73
CA ASP A 356 -8.09 -7.88 -47.52
C ASP A 356 -9.63 -7.99 -47.62
N ASP A 357 -10.40 -7.05 -47.02
CA ASP A 357 -11.85 -7.06 -47.13
C ASP A 357 -12.27 -6.55 -48.52
N PRO A 358 -12.90 -7.40 -49.37
CA PRO A 358 -13.20 -7.05 -50.76
C PRO A 358 -14.24 -5.92 -50.90
N ASP A 359 -15.05 -5.67 -49.86
CA ASP A 359 -16.05 -4.60 -49.85
C ASP A 359 -15.55 -3.34 -49.13
N ALA A 360 -14.29 -3.31 -48.70
CA ALA A 360 -13.74 -2.21 -47.93
C ALA A 360 -13.73 -0.91 -48.75
N ARG A 361 -14.25 0.16 -48.14
CA ARG A 361 -14.27 1.49 -48.75
C ARG A 361 -13.12 2.35 -48.24
N PRO A 362 -12.65 3.37 -48.98
CA PRO A 362 -11.66 4.32 -48.48
C PRO A 362 -12.06 4.98 -47.15
N SER A 363 -13.36 5.18 -46.94
CA SER A 363 -13.92 5.71 -45.68
C SER A 363 -13.73 4.80 -44.47
N GLU A 364 -13.51 3.52 -44.69
CA GLU A 364 -13.33 2.50 -43.65
C GLU A 364 -11.84 2.24 -43.36
N MET A 365 -10.94 2.97 -44.03
CA MET A 365 -9.50 2.78 -43.98
C MET A 365 -8.74 4.04 -43.51
N PRO A 366 -7.50 3.90 -43.02
CA PRO A 366 -6.84 2.64 -42.68
C PRO A 366 -7.40 2.02 -41.40
N ALA A 367 -7.25 0.69 -41.26
CA ALA A 367 -7.40 0.06 -39.95
C ALA A 367 -6.39 0.66 -38.97
N HIS A 368 -6.83 1.03 -37.77
CA HIS A 368 -6.00 1.67 -36.75
C HIS A 368 -6.37 1.19 -35.35
N ARG A 369 -5.44 1.31 -34.42
CA ARG A 369 -5.62 0.82 -33.04
C ARG A 369 -6.28 1.90 -32.19
N VAL A 370 -7.37 1.53 -31.51
CA VAL A 370 -8.09 2.38 -30.56
C VAL A 370 -8.02 1.75 -29.17
N HIS A 371 -7.74 2.55 -28.15
CA HIS A 371 -7.62 2.13 -26.75
C HIS A 371 -8.73 2.76 -25.92
N PHE A 372 -9.50 1.92 -25.25
CA PHE A 372 -10.53 2.31 -24.29
C PHE A 372 -9.95 2.07 -22.90
N VAL A 373 -9.50 3.14 -22.23
CA VAL A 373 -8.88 3.07 -20.89
C VAL A 373 -9.84 3.46 -19.77
N ARG A 374 -11.01 4.00 -20.13
CA ARG A 374 -12.13 4.25 -19.23
C ARG A 374 -13.33 3.45 -19.69
N GLY A 375 -14.07 2.95 -18.71
CA GLY A 375 -15.31 2.25 -18.92
C GLY A 375 -16.37 3.19 -19.46
N VAL A 376 -17.26 2.62 -20.27
CA VAL A 376 -18.46 3.27 -20.75
C VAL A 376 -19.59 2.27 -20.61
N ALA A 377 -20.77 2.73 -20.24
CA ALA A 377 -21.98 1.92 -20.30
C ALA A 377 -22.73 2.22 -21.61
N MET A 378 -23.32 1.21 -22.24
CA MET A 378 -24.12 1.37 -23.45
C MET A 378 -25.47 0.70 -23.27
N SER A 379 -26.53 1.28 -23.84
CA SER A 379 -27.86 0.67 -23.72
C SER A 379 -27.88 -0.68 -24.43
N LEU A 380 -28.50 -1.68 -23.78
CA LEU A 380 -28.58 -3.07 -24.28
C LEU A 380 -29.16 -3.12 -25.68
N ASN A 381 -30.17 -2.28 -25.91
CA ASN A 381 -30.97 -2.20 -27.11
C ASN A 381 -30.93 -0.78 -27.70
N GLU A 382 -31.42 -0.62 -28.92
CA GLU A 382 -31.81 0.69 -29.45
C GLU A 382 -32.90 1.31 -28.58
N VAL A 383 -32.96 2.64 -28.54
CA VAL A 383 -34.02 3.37 -27.85
C VAL A 383 -35.36 3.02 -28.49
N THR A 384 -36.31 2.64 -27.67
CA THR A 384 -37.63 2.22 -28.13
C THR A 384 -38.58 3.39 -28.34
N VAL A 385 -39.63 3.17 -29.12
CA VAL A 385 -40.75 4.13 -29.27
C VAL A 385 -41.35 4.48 -27.91
N GLY A 386 -41.48 3.52 -27.00
CA GLY A 386 -42.00 3.74 -25.65
C GLY A 386 -41.11 4.63 -24.78
N GLU A 387 -39.79 4.42 -24.81
CA GLU A 387 -38.81 5.25 -24.10
C GLU A 387 -38.76 6.67 -24.67
N PHE A 388 -38.74 6.81 -26.01
CA PHE A 388 -38.79 8.12 -26.66
C PHE A 388 -40.12 8.85 -26.40
N ALA A 389 -41.23 8.12 -26.30
CA ALA A 389 -42.53 8.68 -25.91
C ALA A 389 -42.50 9.25 -24.49
N ALA A 390 -41.80 8.61 -23.55
CA ALA A 390 -41.64 9.13 -22.20
C ALA A 390 -40.91 10.48 -22.20
N PHE A 391 -39.82 10.59 -22.96
CA PHE A 391 -39.10 11.85 -23.19
C PHE A 391 -40.01 12.95 -23.75
N VAL A 392 -40.74 12.66 -24.83
CA VAL A 392 -41.64 13.64 -25.45
C VAL A 392 -42.74 14.09 -24.48
N ARG A 393 -43.30 13.16 -23.70
CA ARG A 393 -44.34 13.45 -22.71
C ARG A 393 -43.83 14.32 -21.56
N ALA A 394 -42.59 14.09 -21.11
CA ALA A 394 -41.97 14.83 -20.01
C ALA A 394 -41.54 16.25 -20.42
N THR A 395 -41.16 16.45 -21.68
CA THR A 395 -40.52 17.70 -22.15
C THR A 395 -41.37 18.53 -23.10
N GLY A 396 -42.42 17.96 -23.69
CA GLY A 396 -43.16 18.57 -24.79
C GLY A 396 -42.34 18.65 -26.09
N PHE A 397 -41.24 17.88 -26.20
CA PHE A 397 -40.36 17.92 -27.36
C PHE A 397 -41.09 17.57 -28.65
N ARG A 398 -40.84 18.35 -29.71
CA ARG A 398 -41.34 18.08 -31.07
C ARG A 398 -40.17 17.70 -31.95
N SER A 399 -40.14 16.48 -32.48
CA SER A 399 -39.07 15.94 -33.36
C SER A 399 -38.91 16.69 -34.69
N ARG A 400 -37.80 16.46 -35.38
CA ARG A 400 -37.55 17.02 -36.72
C ARG A 400 -38.62 16.64 -37.72
N ALA A 401 -39.09 15.40 -37.71
CA ALA A 401 -40.15 14.94 -38.59
C ALA A 401 -41.48 15.68 -38.32
N GLU A 402 -41.84 15.89 -37.06
CA GLU A 402 -43.03 16.67 -36.67
C GLU A 402 -42.92 18.16 -37.05
N ARG A 403 -41.72 18.75 -36.91
CA ARG A 403 -41.49 20.16 -37.30
C ARG A 403 -41.51 20.35 -38.82
N ARG A 404 -40.99 19.37 -39.56
CA ARG A 404 -40.87 19.42 -41.02
C ARG A 404 -42.14 18.96 -41.75
N GLY A 405 -42.98 18.17 -41.08
CA GLY A 405 -44.27 17.67 -41.60
C GLY A 405 -44.15 16.44 -42.50
N HIS A 406 -42.99 15.80 -42.56
CA HIS A 406 -42.78 14.58 -43.34
C HIS A 406 -41.55 13.80 -42.88
N SER A 407 -41.48 12.54 -43.29
CA SER A 407 -40.32 11.67 -43.14
C SER A 407 -40.18 10.75 -44.37
N ILE A 408 -39.18 9.88 -44.38
CA ILE A 408 -38.97 8.90 -45.45
C ILE A 408 -39.40 7.51 -44.97
N ILE A 409 -40.42 6.94 -45.60
CA ILE A 409 -40.91 5.58 -45.31
C ILE A 409 -40.44 4.60 -46.37
N TYR A 410 -40.51 3.32 -46.07
CA TYR A 410 -40.46 2.27 -47.08
C TYR A 410 -41.83 2.10 -47.72
N ASN A 411 -41.95 2.43 -49.01
CA ASN A 411 -43.17 2.22 -49.76
C ASN A 411 -43.18 0.80 -50.34
N GLU A 412 -43.89 -0.11 -49.69
CA GLU A 412 -43.91 -1.52 -50.05
C GLU A 412 -44.34 -1.77 -51.51
N ARG A 413 -45.35 -1.05 -52.01
CA ARG A 413 -45.83 -1.18 -53.39
C ARG A 413 -44.71 -0.96 -54.41
N THR A 414 -43.86 0.03 -54.18
CA THR A 414 -42.75 0.36 -55.10
C THR A 414 -41.44 -0.32 -54.74
N GLY A 415 -41.25 -0.70 -53.48
CA GLY A 415 -39.98 -1.17 -52.91
C GLY A 415 -38.95 -0.07 -52.70
N ASN A 416 -39.37 1.19 -52.73
CA ASN A 416 -38.48 2.35 -52.62
C ASN A 416 -38.71 3.11 -51.32
N PHE A 417 -37.64 3.73 -50.83
CA PHE A 417 -37.75 4.74 -49.77
C PHE A 417 -38.27 6.04 -50.36
N ALA A 418 -39.43 6.48 -49.89
CA ALA A 418 -40.14 7.63 -50.42
C ALA A 418 -40.57 8.58 -49.31
N ARG A 419 -40.56 9.88 -49.63
CA ARG A 419 -41.09 10.91 -48.74
C ARG A 419 -42.59 10.68 -48.55
N SER A 420 -43.04 10.69 -47.30
CA SER A 420 -44.45 10.65 -46.93
C SER A 420 -44.76 11.76 -45.92
N SER A 421 -45.88 12.45 -46.15
CA SER A 421 -46.35 13.56 -45.32
C SER A 421 -46.95 13.04 -44.01
N GLY A 422 -46.82 13.81 -42.93
CA GLY A 422 -47.42 13.49 -41.63
C GLY A 422 -46.75 12.36 -40.85
N VAL A 423 -45.72 11.71 -41.39
CA VAL A 423 -44.98 10.63 -40.72
C VAL A 423 -44.02 11.20 -39.66
N THR A 424 -44.03 10.58 -38.48
CA THR A 424 -43.31 11.00 -37.26
C THR A 424 -42.64 9.80 -36.57
N TRP A 425 -42.00 10.03 -35.42
CA TRP A 425 -41.44 8.97 -34.58
C TRP A 425 -42.47 7.99 -34.00
N ARG A 426 -43.77 8.35 -34.02
CA ARG A 426 -44.88 7.48 -33.60
C ARG A 426 -45.26 6.45 -34.66
N ASP A 427 -44.68 6.58 -35.85
CA ASP A 427 -44.97 5.75 -37.00
C ASP A 427 -43.81 4.78 -37.28
N ASP A 428 -44.15 3.62 -37.81
CA ASP A 428 -43.24 2.54 -38.17
C ASP A 428 -42.58 2.81 -39.53
N TYR A 429 -41.76 1.85 -39.96
CA TYR A 429 -41.03 1.94 -41.22
C TYR A 429 -41.90 2.16 -42.47
N ALA A 430 -43.19 1.81 -42.42
CA ALA A 430 -44.17 1.95 -43.49
C ALA A 430 -45.12 3.15 -43.30
N GLY A 431 -44.95 3.93 -42.22
CA GLY A 431 -45.79 5.08 -41.88
C GLY A 431 -47.11 4.71 -41.20
N LYS A 432 -47.19 3.53 -40.57
CA LYS A 432 -48.32 3.07 -39.74
C LYS A 432 -47.99 3.25 -38.25
N PRO A 433 -48.93 3.19 -37.30
CA PRO A 433 -48.59 3.33 -35.88
C PRO A 433 -47.54 2.31 -35.40
N ALA A 434 -46.45 2.80 -34.79
CA ALA A 434 -45.37 1.97 -34.29
C ALA A 434 -45.67 1.36 -32.92
N PRO A 435 -45.40 0.07 -32.69
CA PRO A 435 -45.49 -0.53 -31.35
C PRO A 435 -44.42 0.02 -30.40
N ALA A 436 -44.75 0.06 -29.10
CA ALA A 436 -43.89 0.71 -28.09
C ALA A 436 -42.51 0.03 -27.90
N ASN A 437 -42.38 -1.26 -28.18
CA ASN A 437 -41.15 -2.05 -28.00
C ASN A 437 -40.29 -2.14 -29.27
N TYR A 438 -40.63 -1.40 -30.32
CA TYR A 438 -39.84 -1.31 -31.55
C TYR A 438 -38.82 -0.17 -31.44
N PRO A 439 -37.71 -0.22 -32.20
CA PRO A 439 -36.73 0.87 -32.22
C PRO A 439 -37.39 2.15 -32.74
N VAL A 440 -37.12 3.28 -32.09
CA VAL A 440 -37.59 4.57 -32.59
C VAL A 440 -36.88 4.93 -33.89
N VAL A 441 -37.65 5.24 -34.93
CA VAL A 441 -37.17 5.70 -36.23
C VAL A 441 -37.77 7.07 -36.57
N HIS A 442 -37.48 7.62 -37.74
CA HIS A 442 -37.92 8.97 -38.14
C HIS A 442 -37.41 10.10 -37.23
N VAL A 443 -36.31 9.86 -36.52
CA VAL A 443 -35.59 10.83 -35.69
C VAL A 443 -34.28 11.23 -36.37
N ASP A 444 -33.93 12.51 -36.27
CA ASP A 444 -32.62 12.98 -36.70
C ASP A 444 -31.60 12.88 -35.55
N VAL A 445 -30.32 13.13 -35.82
CA VAL A 445 -29.28 13.05 -34.78
C VAL A 445 -29.51 14.04 -33.64
N ARG A 446 -30.14 15.19 -33.91
CA ARG A 446 -30.38 16.22 -32.90
C ARG A 446 -31.53 15.84 -31.98
N ASP A 447 -32.54 15.15 -32.51
CA ASP A 447 -33.61 14.55 -31.72
C ASP A 447 -33.04 13.48 -30.78
N ALA A 448 -32.08 12.68 -31.26
CA ALA A 448 -31.36 11.68 -30.47
C ALA A 448 -30.43 12.30 -29.40
N GLU A 449 -29.67 13.34 -29.76
CA GLU A 449 -28.85 14.13 -28.81
C GLU A 449 -29.73 14.79 -27.74
N ALA A 450 -30.91 15.30 -28.10
CA ALA A 450 -31.86 15.90 -27.15
C ALA A 450 -32.41 14.88 -26.15
N TYR A 451 -32.71 13.65 -26.60
CA TYR A 451 -33.09 12.55 -25.72
C TYR A 451 -31.98 12.21 -24.71
N ALA A 452 -30.73 12.09 -25.17
CA ALA A 452 -29.59 11.81 -24.29
C ALA A 452 -29.33 12.96 -23.29
N ALA A 453 -29.50 14.21 -23.71
CA ALA A 453 -29.40 15.37 -22.82
C ALA A 453 -30.51 15.39 -21.74
N TRP A 454 -31.73 14.99 -22.11
CA TRP A 454 -32.82 14.80 -21.15
C TRP A 454 -32.51 13.70 -20.14
N LEU A 455 -32.04 12.53 -20.58
CA LEU A 455 -31.59 11.47 -19.67
C LEU A 455 -30.51 11.97 -18.71
N SER A 456 -29.58 12.78 -19.20
CA SER A 456 -28.53 13.35 -18.35
C SER A 456 -29.08 14.25 -17.25
N THR A 457 -30.10 15.04 -17.58
CA THR A 457 -30.76 15.94 -16.63
C THR A 457 -31.55 15.16 -15.58
N GLU A 458 -32.29 14.15 -16.01
CA GLU A 458 -33.12 13.31 -15.13
C GLU A 458 -32.26 12.51 -14.15
N THR A 459 -31.19 11.88 -14.64
CA THR A 459 -30.35 10.98 -13.85
C THR A 459 -29.20 11.68 -13.12
N ARG A 460 -28.86 12.92 -13.50
CA ARG A 460 -27.59 13.60 -13.14
C ARG A 460 -26.34 12.83 -13.56
N ARG A 461 -26.43 12.00 -14.59
CA ARG A 461 -25.29 11.26 -15.16
C ARG A 461 -25.03 11.74 -16.58
N ALA A 462 -23.85 11.49 -17.12
CA ALA A 462 -23.48 11.95 -18.45
C ALA A 462 -23.93 10.94 -19.52
N TYR A 463 -25.17 11.08 -20.01
CA TYR A 463 -25.67 10.34 -21.16
C TYR A 463 -25.38 11.09 -22.46
N ARG A 464 -25.04 10.33 -23.50
CA ARG A 464 -24.73 10.83 -24.84
C ARG A 464 -25.03 9.76 -25.89
N LEU A 465 -24.88 10.11 -27.17
CA LEU A 465 -24.76 9.08 -28.20
C LEU A 465 -23.39 8.39 -28.09
N PRO A 466 -23.30 7.09 -28.45
CA PRO A 466 -22.01 6.43 -28.60
C PRO A 466 -21.08 7.22 -29.52
N HIS A 467 -19.79 7.19 -29.22
CA HIS A 467 -18.78 7.52 -30.21
C HIS A 467 -18.75 6.41 -31.26
N GLU A 468 -18.31 6.74 -32.46
CA GLU A 468 -18.20 5.80 -33.56
C GLU A 468 -17.27 4.63 -33.20
N SER A 469 -16.15 4.93 -32.56
CA SER A 469 -15.20 3.94 -32.06
C SER A 469 -15.83 3.02 -31.01
N GLU A 470 -16.61 3.58 -30.07
CA GLU A 470 -17.32 2.81 -29.05
C GLU A 470 -18.38 1.91 -29.67
N PHE A 471 -19.10 2.39 -30.68
CA PHE A 471 -20.09 1.59 -31.40
C PHE A 471 -19.43 0.41 -32.10
N GLU A 472 -18.35 0.62 -32.87
CA GLU A 472 -17.66 -0.49 -33.54
C GLU A 472 -17.05 -1.47 -32.54
N TYR A 473 -16.57 -0.98 -31.39
CA TYR A 473 -16.05 -1.81 -30.32
C TYR A 473 -17.12 -2.69 -29.69
N ALA A 474 -18.25 -2.07 -29.35
CA ALA A 474 -19.45 -2.75 -28.89
C ALA A 474 -19.98 -3.76 -29.90
N LEU A 475 -19.99 -3.41 -31.19
CA LEU A 475 -20.45 -4.25 -32.30
C LEU A 475 -19.59 -5.50 -32.46
N ARG A 476 -18.25 -5.31 -32.48
CA ARG A 476 -17.30 -6.41 -32.65
C ARG A 476 -17.28 -7.34 -31.44
N ALA A 477 -17.44 -6.82 -30.23
CA ALA A 477 -17.45 -7.59 -28.98
C ALA A 477 -16.39 -8.70 -28.95
N THR A 478 -15.13 -8.32 -29.14
CA THR A 478 -13.93 -9.19 -29.27
C THR A 478 -13.73 -9.94 -30.60
N ASN A 479 -14.70 -9.93 -31.52
CA ASN A 479 -14.58 -10.59 -32.82
C ASN A 479 -13.88 -9.69 -33.87
N PRO A 480 -12.70 -10.07 -34.37
CA PRO A 480 -12.00 -9.28 -35.39
C PRO A 480 -12.54 -9.51 -36.81
N GLY A 481 -13.54 -10.38 -36.97
CA GLY A 481 -14.08 -10.78 -38.26
C GLY A 481 -14.72 -9.66 -39.07
N ARG A 482 -14.97 -9.98 -40.34
CA ARG A 482 -15.65 -9.12 -41.31
C ARG A 482 -17.05 -8.74 -40.83
N PHE A 483 -17.79 -9.69 -40.27
CA PHE A 483 -19.07 -9.49 -39.60
C PHE A 483 -18.92 -9.65 -38.08
N PRO A 484 -19.87 -9.16 -37.28
CA PRO A 484 -19.86 -9.31 -35.82
C PRO A 484 -19.86 -10.76 -35.34
N TRP A 485 -20.38 -11.68 -36.16
CA TRP A 485 -20.40 -13.12 -35.91
C TRP A 485 -19.27 -13.89 -36.60
N GLY A 486 -18.35 -13.22 -37.31
CA GLY A 486 -17.19 -13.84 -37.95
C GLY A 486 -17.08 -13.51 -39.44
N ASN A 487 -16.35 -14.34 -40.19
CA ASN A 487 -16.08 -14.09 -41.62
C ASN A 487 -17.08 -14.75 -42.57
N ALA A 488 -17.76 -15.80 -42.11
CA ALA A 488 -18.70 -16.55 -42.92
C ALA A 488 -20.05 -15.83 -43.02
N MET A 489 -20.76 -16.12 -44.11
CA MET A 489 -22.18 -15.76 -44.23
C MET A 489 -22.98 -16.45 -43.11
N PRO A 490 -24.05 -15.82 -42.61
CA PRO A 490 -24.88 -16.41 -41.57
C PRO A 490 -25.57 -17.68 -42.09
N THR A 491 -25.48 -18.77 -41.34
CA THR A 491 -26.15 -20.06 -41.64
C THR A 491 -27.35 -20.33 -40.72
N SER A 492 -27.61 -19.43 -39.79
CA SER A 492 -28.73 -19.45 -38.85
C SER A 492 -29.16 -18.01 -38.56
N VAL A 493 -30.33 -17.82 -37.97
CA VAL A 493 -30.85 -16.49 -37.62
C VAL A 493 -29.97 -15.87 -36.53
N LEU A 494 -29.39 -14.70 -36.84
CA LEU A 494 -28.47 -13.97 -35.95
C LEU A 494 -28.95 -12.56 -35.61
N GLY A 495 -29.85 -11.99 -36.40
CA GLY A 495 -30.34 -10.62 -36.27
C GLY A 495 -31.43 -10.33 -37.29
N ASN A 496 -31.98 -9.12 -37.27
CA ASN A 496 -32.82 -8.63 -38.36
C ASN A 496 -31.95 -8.13 -39.51
N LEU A 497 -31.82 -8.96 -40.55
CA LEU A 497 -30.95 -8.77 -41.72
C LEU A 497 -31.77 -8.98 -43.01
N THR A 498 -31.27 -8.51 -44.15
CA THR A 498 -31.92 -8.87 -45.43
C THR A 498 -31.60 -10.31 -45.81
N GLY A 499 -32.54 -11.25 -45.69
CA GLY A 499 -32.43 -12.62 -46.20
C GLY A 499 -33.17 -12.84 -47.53
N ASP A 500 -32.65 -13.71 -48.40
CA ASP A 500 -33.32 -14.08 -49.66
C ASP A 500 -34.60 -14.93 -49.44
N GLY A 501 -34.72 -15.53 -48.25
CA GLY A 501 -35.89 -16.25 -47.79
C GLY A 501 -37.00 -15.36 -47.21
N ASP A 502 -36.73 -14.08 -46.93
CA ASP A 502 -37.72 -13.15 -46.39
C ASP A 502 -38.65 -12.64 -47.48
N VAL A 503 -39.94 -12.55 -47.15
CA VAL A 503 -41.00 -12.17 -48.08
C VAL A 503 -41.90 -11.15 -47.43
N SER A 504 -42.13 -10.02 -48.12
CA SER A 504 -43.02 -8.97 -47.64
C SER A 504 -44.49 -9.42 -47.63
N PRO A 505 -45.38 -8.74 -46.88
CA PRO A 505 -46.82 -9.02 -46.92
C PRO A 505 -47.45 -9.01 -48.33
N SER A 506 -46.92 -8.18 -49.24
CA SER A 506 -47.32 -8.12 -50.66
C SER A 506 -46.53 -9.06 -51.60
N GLY A 507 -45.69 -9.95 -51.06
CA GLY A 507 -44.97 -10.96 -51.82
C GLY A 507 -43.61 -10.52 -52.39
N ARG A 508 -43.06 -9.38 -51.94
CA ARG A 508 -41.74 -8.91 -52.42
C ARG A 508 -40.61 -9.70 -51.78
N ARG A 509 -39.49 -9.76 -52.50
CA ARG A 509 -38.23 -10.36 -52.04
C ARG A 509 -37.10 -9.34 -52.14
N TRP A 510 -36.10 -9.49 -51.28
CA TRP A 510 -34.90 -8.67 -51.35
C TRP A 510 -34.06 -9.04 -52.58
N ALA A 511 -33.65 -8.04 -53.36
CA ALA A 511 -32.81 -8.25 -54.54
C ALA A 511 -31.32 -8.43 -54.19
N ASN A 512 -30.88 -7.89 -53.05
CA ASN A 512 -29.52 -8.00 -52.54
C ASN A 512 -29.60 -8.38 -51.06
N ALA A 513 -29.33 -9.65 -50.77
CA ALA A 513 -29.62 -10.28 -49.49
C ALA A 513 -28.61 -11.38 -49.16
N PHE A 514 -28.58 -11.80 -47.90
CA PHE A 514 -27.84 -12.97 -47.47
C PHE A 514 -28.49 -14.24 -48.06
N PRO A 515 -27.72 -15.11 -48.71
CA PRO A 515 -28.25 -16.32 -49.32
C PRO A 515 -28.64 -17.36 -48.27
N ASN A 516 -29.75 -18.04 -48.47
CA ASN A 516 -30.33 -19.03 -47.55
C ASN A 516 -30.56 -18.49 -46.13
N TYR A 517 -30.84 -17.19 -46.00
CA TYR A 517 -31.14 -16.54 -44.73
C TYR A 517 -32.61 -16.15 -44.69
N ARG A 518 -33.24 -16.32 -43.52
CA ARG A 518 -34.63 -15.94 -43.27
C ARG A 518 -34.81 -15.69 -41.79
N ASP A 519 -35.04 -14.44 -41.40
CA ASP A 519 -35.40 -14.08 -40.02
C ASP A 519 -36.91 -13.92 -39.83
N GLY A 520 -37.67 -13.87 -40.93
CA GLY A 520 -39.12 -13.75 -40.93
C GLY A 520 -39.64 -12.31 -40.82
N GLU A 521 -38.76 -11.32 -40.78
CA GLU A 521 -39.13 -9.92 -40.62
C GLU A 521 -39.11 -9.17 -41.96
N TRP A 522 -40.03 -8.23 -42.11
CA TRP A 522 -40.02 -7.26 -43.21
C TRP A 522 -40.23 -5.88 -42.64
N GLY A 523 -39.13 -5.21 -42.28
CA GLY A 523 -39.14 -4.02 -41.44
C GLY A 523 -38.26 -4.23 -40.20
N PRO A 524 -38.13 -3.23 -39.32
CA PRO A 524 -37.53 -3.40 -38.00
C PRO A 524 -38.28 -4.47 -37.19
N ALA A 525 -37.57 -5.15 -36.30
CA ALA A 525 -38.11 -6.09 -35.33
C ALA A 525 -38.25 -5.40 -33.96
N PRO A 526 -39.02 -5.98 -33.01
CA PRO A 526 -38.91 -5.66 -31.60
C PRO A 526 -37.44 -5.66 -31.13
N VAL A 527 -37.05 -4.67 -30.33
CA VAL A 527 -35.67 -4.62 -29.83
C VAL A 527 -35.38 -5.80 -28.90
N GLY A 528 -34.15 -6.28 -28.91
CA GLY A 528 -33.70 -7.38 -28.06
C GLY A 528 -34.21 -8.77 -28.47
N GLN A 529 -34.85 -8.90 -29.63
CA GLN A 529 -35.44 -10.17 -30.09
C GLN A 529 -34.39 -11.23 -30.43
N TYR A 530 -33.22 -10.81 -30.93
CA TYR A 530 -32.15 -11.71 -31.35
C TYR A 530 -31.09 -11.86 -30.27
N ARG A 531 -30.23 -12.87 -30.43
CA ARG A 531 -29.18 -13.18 -29.45
C ARG A 531 -28.22 -12.00 -29.29
N ALA A 532 -27.97 -11.62 -28.04
CA ALA A 532 -26.95 -10.63 -27.71
C ALA A 532 -25.54 -11.06 -28.15
N ASN A 533 -24.68 -10.10 -28.44
CA ASN A 533 -23.25 -10.35 -28.68
C ASN A 533 -22.49 -10.66 -27.38
N ALA A 534 -21.17 -10.89 -27.46
CA ALA A 534 -20.36 -11.27 -26.31
C ALA A 534 -20.30 -10.21 -25.18
N PHE A 535 -20.66 -8.96 -25.46
CA PHE A 535 -20.78 -7.91 -24.44
C PHE A 535 -22.18 -7.87 -23.80
N GLY A 536 -23.16 -8.57 -24.38
CA GLY A 536 -24.55 -8.57 -23.91
C GLY A 536 -25.42 -7.51 -24.56
N LEU A 537 -24.99 -6.93 -25.69
CA LEU A 537 -25.76 -5.96 -26.46
C LEU A 537 -26.52 -6.65 -27.59
N HIS A 538 -27.75 -6.22 -27.84
CA HIS A 538 -28.61 -6.72 -28.91
C HIS A 538 -28.60 -5.78 -30.11
N ASP A 539 -28.94 -6.34 -31.26
CA ASP A 539 -29.28 -5.62 -32.50
C ASP A 539 -28.21 -4.64 -33.01
N MET A 540 -26.97 -4.76 -32.53
CA MET A 540 -25.83 -3.96 -32.98
C MET A 540 -25.60 -4.08 -34.50
N ALA A 541 -26.03 -5.21 -35.08
CA ALA A 541 -25.78 -5.61 -36.46
C ALA A 541 -27.11 -5.92 -37.17
N GLY A 542 -27.78 -4.89 -37.67
CA GLY A 542 -29.08 -5.01 -38.34
C GLY A 542 -30.16 -4.22 -37.62
N ASN A 543 -31.42 -4.64 -37.78
CA ASN A 543 -32.59 -3.92 -37.28
C ASN A 543 -32.64 -2.46 -37.78
N VAL A 544 -32.08 -1.48 -37.08
CA VAL A 544 -31.93 -0.11 -37.58
C VAL A 544 -30.47 0.34 -37.54
N SER A 545 -30.09 1.19 -38.49
CA SER A 545 -28.80 1.88 -38.40
C SER A 545 -28.86 2.90 -37.29
N GLU A 546 -27.73 3.14 -36.65
CA GLU A 546 -27.71 3.91 -35.42
C GLU A 546 -26.84 5.16 -35.54
N TRP A 547 -27.39 6.29 -35.10
CA TRP A 547 -26.66 7.55 -34.99
C TRP A 547 -25.52 7.45 -33.96
N THR A 548 -24.35 7.97 -34.35
CA THR A 548 -23.24 8.24 -33.43
C THR A 548 -22.99 9.74 -33.31
N SER A 549 -22.25 10.16 -32.29
CA SER A 549 -21.93 11.58 -32.07
C SER A 549 -20.94 12.17 -33.08
N ASP A 550 -20.18 11.30 -33.76
CA ASP A 550 -19.07 11.67 -34.63
C ASP A 550 -19.51 12.42 -35.89
N CYS A 551 -18.67 13.38 -36.28
CA CYS A 551 -18.72 13.96 -37.60
C CYS A 551 -18.25 12.97 -38.65
N TRP A 552 -18.87 12.98 -39.82
CA TRP A 552 -18.39 12.19 -40.94
C TRP A 552 -17.01 12.66 -41.44
N HIS A 553 -16.13 11.70 -41.68
CA HIS A 553 -14.82 11.90 -42.32
C HIS A 553 -14.58 10.82 -43.38
N GLN A 554 -13.89 11.18 -44.47
CA GLN A 554 -13.63 10.30 -45.61
C GLN A 554 -12.64 9.15 -45.34
N GLY A 555 -12.15 8.97 -44.11
CA GLY A 555 -11.23 7.90 -43.71
C GLY A 555 -10.64 8.16 -42.32
N TYR A 556 -9.79 7.25 -41.84
CA TYR A 556 -9.29 7.23 -40.45
C TYR A 556 -7.86 7.73 -40.24
N ARG A 557 -7.22 8.36 -41.24
CA ARG A 557 -5.80 8.76 -41.15
C ARG A 557 -5.47 9.68 -39.96
N ARG A 558 -6.47 10.37 -39.40
CA ARG A 558 -6.35 11.27 -38.23
C ARG A 558 -7.44 11.01 -37.19
N ALA A 559 -8.00 9.81 -37.19
CA ALA A 559 -8.99 9.43 -36.20
C ALA A 559 -8.36 9.40 -34.80
N PRO A 560 -9.10 9.80 -33.75
CA PRO A 560 -8.65 9.63 -32.37
C PRO A 560 -8.36 8.16 -32.06
N ALA A 561 -7.30 7.92 -31.27
CA ALA A 561 -6.87 6.57 -30.89
C ALA A 561 -7.23 6.20 -29.44
N ASP A 562 -7.95 7.08 -28.74
CA ASP A 562 -8.33 6.97 -27.32
C ASP A 562 -9.84 6.71 -27.11
N GLY A 563 -10.56 6.45 -28.21
CA GLY A 563 -11.99 6.19 -28.19
C GLY A 563 -12.87 7.44 -28.09
N SER A 564 -12.28 8.65 -28.13
CA SER A 564 -13.04 9.91 -28.16
C SER A 564 -13.74 10.14 -29.51
N ALA A 565 -14.86 10.87 -29.49
CA ALA A 565 -15.58 11.24 -30.71
C ALA A 565 -14.76 12.18 -31.60
N TRP A 566 -14.79 11.92 -32.90
CA TRP A 566 -14.20 12.77 -33.91
C TRP A 566 -15.19 13.86 -34.35
N THR A 567 -15.14 15.01 -33.68
CA THR A 567 -16.07 16.12 -33.90
C THR A 567 -15.40 17.34 -34.55
N ASN A 568 -16.19 18.13 -35.30
CA ASN A 568 -15.80 19.40 -35.91
C ASN A 568 -16.97 20.38 -35.82
N PRO A 569 -16.74 21.68 -35.56
CA PRO A 569 -17.78 22.70 -35.58
C PRO A 569 -18.53 22.73 -36.93
N GLY A 570 -19.86 22.86 -36.88
CA GLY A 570 -20.69 23.07 -38.08
C GLY A 570 -20.85 21.86 -39.01
N CYS A 571 -20.54 20.65 -38.52
CA CYS A 571 -20.66 19.44 -39.34
C CYS A 571 -22.09 19.18 -39.83
N ARG A 572 -22.22 18.94 -41.14
CA ARG A 572 -23.51 18.71 -41.81
C ARG A 572 -23.88 17.23 -41.93
N SER A 573 -22.94 16.32 -41.73
CA SER A 573 -23.17 14.87 -41.86
C SER A 573 -22.58 14.14 -40.66
N ARG A 574 -23.38 13.28 -40.04
CA ARG A 574 -22.95 12.42 -38.95
C ARG A 574 -22.71 11.01 -39.46
N VAL A 575 -22.03 10.21 -38.65
CA VAL A 575 -21.84 8.80 -38.93
C VAL A 575 -23.07 8.02 -38.46
N ILE A 576 -23.50 7.05 -39.27
CA ILE A 576 -24.36 5.96 -38.84
C ILE A 576 -23.63 4.62 -38.98
N ARG A 577 -23.95 3.67 -38.09
CA ARG A 577 -23.34 2.33 -38.01
C ARG A 577 -24.40 1.22 -37.93
N GLY A 578 -23.94 -0.04 -37.99
CA GLY A 578 -24.75 -1.25 -37.69
C GLY A 578 -25.48 -1.91 -38.86
N GLY A 579 -25.76 -1.16 -39.93
CA GLY A 579 -26.66 -1.65 -40.99
C GLY A 579 -28.12 -1.59 -40.55
N SER A 580 -29.06 -2.15 -41.30
CA SER A 580 -30.48 -2.13 -40.95
C SER A 580 -31.21 -3.30 -41.63
N TRP A 581 -32.48 -3.52 -41.29
CA TRP A 581 -33.39 -4.50 -41.89
C TRP A 581 -33.51 -4.46 -43.43
N ALA A 582 -33.03 -3.39 -44.07
CA ALA A 582 -33.07 -3.17 -45.53
C ALA A 582 -31.68 -2.78 -46.07
N SER A 583 -30.63 -3.31 -45.44
CA SER A 583 -29.23 -3.10 -45.83
C SER A 583 -28.68 -4.34 -46.51
N SER A 584 -27.87 -4.14 -47.56
CA SER A 584 -27.19 -5.25 -48.23
C SER A 584 -26.20 -5.97 -47.31
N PRO A 585 -25.80 -7.23 -47.61
CA PRO A 585 -24.78 -7.94 -46.85
C PRO A 585 -23.49 -7.14 -46.59
N ALA A 586 -23.01 -6.39 -47.59
CA ALA A 586 -21.81 -5.56 -47.47
C ALA A 586 -21.92 -4.44 -46.42
N GLN A 587 -23.13 -4.08 -46.00
CA GLN A 587 -23.39 -3.03 -45.01
C GLN A 587 -23.51 -3.55 -43.58
N HIS A 588 -23.65 -4.87 -43.38
CA HIS A 588 -23.64 -5.49 -42.05
C HIS A 588 -22.23 -5.85 -41.57
N ARG A 589 -21.19 -5.50 -42.34
CA ARG A 589 -19.80 -5.66 -41.93
C ARG A 589 -19.49 -4.79 -40.71
N SER A 590 -18.65 -5.29 -39.81
CA SER A 590 -18.26 -4.59 -38.58
C SER A 590 -17.63 -3.21 -38.84
N ALA A 591 -16.87 -3.09 -39.94
CA ALA A 591 -16.21 -1.85 -40.34
C ALA A 591 -17.11 -0.89 -41.11
N TRP A 592 -18.31 -1.32 -41.52
CA TRP A 592 -19.19 -0.50 -42.34
C TRP A 592 -19.64 0.76 -41.61
N ARG A 593 -19.67 1.85 -42.35
CA ARG A 593 -20.08 3.17 -41.90
C ARG A 593 -20.64 3.97 -43.05
N MET A 594 -21.53 4.91 -42.75
CA MET A 594 -22.13 5.77 -43.77
C MET A 594 -22.25 7.21 -43.30
N ALA A 595 -22.03 8.14 -44.23
CA ALA A 595 -22.32 9.55 -44.04
C ALA A 595 -23.83 9.76 -44.16
N GLN A 596 -24.43 10.35 -43.14
CA GLN A 596 -25.84 10.69 -43.18
C GLN A 596 -26.03 12.17 -42.81
N ALA A 597 -26.81 12.89 -43.62
CA ALA A 597 -27.12 14.29 -43.36
C ALA A 597 -27.79 14.43 -41.98
N HIS A 598 -27.30 15.35 -41.16
CA HIS A 598 -27.69 15.48 -39.75
C HIS A 598 -29.17 15.79 -39.51
N ASP A 599 -29.91 16.27 -40.52
CA ASP A 599 -31.32 16.63 -40.42
C ASP A 599 -32.26 15.67 -41.17
N ILE A 600 -31.73 14.52 -41.60
CA ILE A 600 -32.55 13.47 -42.22
C ILE A 600 -33.41 12.78 -41.16
N THR A 601 -34.60 12.37 -41.56
CA THR A 601 -35.46 11.45 -40.80
C THR A 601 -35.92 10.36 -41.76
N ASN A 602 -35.77 9.08 -41.36
CA ASN A 602 -36.11 7.95 -42.23
C ASN A 602 -36.46 6.67 -41.43
N ALA A 603 -37.03 5.69 -42.13
CA ALA A 603 -37.51 4.41 -41.62
C ALA A 603 -36.44 3.35 -41.27
N ARG A 604 -35.15 3.68 -41.40
CA ARG A 604 -34.02 2.77 -41.18
C ARG A 604 -33.02 3.26 -40.15
N THR A 605 -33.18 4.47 -39.63
CA THR A 605 -32.20 5.07 -38.72
C THR A 605 -32.85 5.40 -37.38
N GLY A 606 -32.34 4.75 -36.33
CA GLY A 606 -32.64 5.02 -34.93
C GLY A 606 -31.36 5.37 -34.18
N PHE A 607 -31.30 5.05 -32.89
CA PHE A 607 -30.12 5.28 -32.07
C PHE A 607 -30.17 4.48 -30.76
N ARG A 608 -29.01 4.32 -30.14
CA ARG A 608 -28.84 3.90 -28.75
C ARG A 608 -28.08 4.96 -27.96
N VAL A 609 -27.99 4.80 -26.65
CA VAL A 609 -27.29 5.75 -25.77
C VAL A 609 -26.07 5.11 -25.10
N ALA A 610 -25.08 5.94 -24.83
CA ALA A 610 -23.92 5.63 -24.00
C ALA A 610 -23.93 6.53 -22.75
N ARG A 611 -23.27 6.08 -21.69
CA ARG A 611 -23.14 6.81 -20.43
C ARG A 611 -21.73 6.63 -19.86
N ASP A 612 -21.09 7.75 -19.56
CA ASP A 612 -19.76 7.77 -18.94
C ASP A 612 -19.86 7.31 -17.47
N ILE A 613 -18.90 6.50 -17.01
CA ILE A 613 -18.88 5.89 -15.66
C ILE A 613 -17.63 6.23 -14.86
#